data_AF-A0A968P328-F1
#
_entry.id   AF-A0A968P328-F1
#
_cell.length_a   1.000
_cell.length_b   1.000
_cell.length_c   1.000
_cell.angle_alpha   90.00
_cell.angle_beta   90.00
_cell.angle_gamma   90.00
#
_symmetry.space_group_name_H-M   'P 1'
#
loop_
_entity.id
_entity.type
_entity.pdbx_description
1 polymer ?
#
loop_
_entity_poly.entity_id
_entity_poly.type
_entity_poly.pdbx_seq_one_letter_code
_entity_poly.pdbx_strand_id
1 'polypeptide(L)'
;MKGSAAGAAVLAGTNVFAGPLKYFKPTDVANPLAQYPDRDWERVYRDIFKTDGHYHFLCAPNDTHNCLLRAYMKNGVVLRIGPSFGYGKAKDLYGNESSHRWDPRICQKGLALVRRVYGDRRVKAPMVRRGFKEWVDAGFPRDAKTGQPDSKYFQRGKDKWLRVSWNEVNKITALAAENIAQTYSGKKGEQYLKAQGYDEEMIHALEGSGLQTFKLRGGMAVPGSDQAFRDVPLCEPAGLDGCEAARGRSGQSVGGPGMGFI
;
A
#
# COMPACT_ATOMS: atom_id res chain seq x y z
N MET A 1 58.27 -58.47 -41.17
CA MET A 1 57.05 -58.77 -40.39
C MET A 1 56.55 -57.47 -39.78
N LYS A 2 55.27 -57.13 -40.05
CA LYS A 2 54.27 -56.41 -39.22
C LYS A 2 54.79 -55.26 -38.30
N GLY A 3 54.26 -54.04 -38.36
CA GLY A 3 53.02 -53.62 -39.01
C GLY A 3 52.69 -52.15 -38.80
N SER A 4 51.61 -51.77 -39.49
CA SER A 4 50.93 -50.49 -39.44
C SER A 4 50.50 -50.09 -38.03
N ALA A 5 50.66 -48.82 -37.69
CA ALA A 5 49.79 -48.14 -36.75
C ALA A 5 49.34 -46.83 -37.41
N ALA A 6 48.10 -46.85 -37.89
CA ALA A 6 47.38 -45.70 -38.39
C ALA A 6 47.26 -44.66 -37.27
N GLY A 7 47.89 -43.51 -37.44
CA GLY A 7 47.66 -42.34 -36.59
C GLY A 7 46.30 -41.75 -36.96
N ALA A 8 45.31 -42.02 -36.11
CA ALA A 8 44.00 -41.38 -36.18
C ALA A 8 44.19 -39.85 -36.09
N ALA A 9 43.90 -39.15 -37.18
CA ALA A 9 43.71 -37.71 -37.16
C ALA A 9 42.49 -37.40 -36.29
N VAL A 10 42.73 -37.06 -35.02
CA VAL A 10 41.73 -36.38 -34.19
C VAL A 10 41.61 -34.97 -34.75
N LEU A 11 40.65 -34.79 -35.65
CA LEU A 11 40.04 -33.49 -35.92
C LEU A 11 39.37 -33.06 -34.60
N ALA A 12 40.15 -32.44 -33.72
CA ALA A 12 39.61 -31.69 -32.59
C ALA A 12 38.88 -30.48 -33.19
N GLY A 13 37.58 -30.66 -33.43
CA GLY A 13 36.70 -29.60 -33.88
C GLY A 13 36.75 -28.45 -32.87
N THR A 14 37.39 -27.35 -33.25
CA THR A 14 37.52 -26.14 -32.43
C THR A 14 36.21 -25.32 -32.33
N ASN A 15 35.06 -25.89 -32.69
CA ASN A 15 33.80 -25.17 -32.79
C ASN A 15 32.67 -25.80 -31.96
N VAL A 16 32.99 -26.38 -30.81
CA VAL A 16 31.97 -26.81 -29.84
C VAL A 16 32.06 -25.87 -28.63
N PHE A 17 31.01 -25.07 -28.42
CA PHE A 17 30.85 -24.00 -27.42
C PHE A 17 31.45 -22.61 -27.73
N ALA A 18 31.08 -22.02 -28.87
CA ALA A 18 31.15 -20.56 -29.04
C ALA A 18 29.95 -19.86 -28.34
N GLY A 19 29.77 -20.11 -27.03
CA GLY A 19 29.26 -19.05 -26.16
C GLY A 19 30.33 -17.95 -26.07
N PRO A 20 30.05 -16.75 -25.55
CA PRO A 20 31.01 -15.67 -25.58
C PRO A 20 32.09 -15.86 -24.48
N LEU A 21 32.84 -16.96 -24.55
CA LEU A 21 33.99 -17.30 -23.70
C LEU A 21 35.12 -16.27 -23.81
N LYS A 22 35.11 -15.44 -24.86
CA LYS A 22 36.00 -14.28 -24.99
C LYS A 22 35.88 -13.31 -23.80
N TYR A 23 34.71 -13.20 -23.17
CA TYR A 23 34.51 -12.35 -21.98
C TYR A 23 34.90 -13.04 -20.67
N PHE A 24 35.19 -14.35 -20.70
CA PHE A 24 35.64 -15.14 -19.55
C PHE A 24 37.13 -15.46 -19.59
N LYS A 25 37.89 -14.93 -20.56
CA LYS A 25 39.34 -15.09 -20.60
C LYS A 25 39.94 -14.34 -19.40
N PRO A 26 40.63 -15.02 -18.47
CA PRO A 26 41.22 -14.37 -17.30
C PRO A 26 42.27 -13.33 -17.74
N THR A 27 42.24 -12.15 -17.11
CA THR A 27 43.31 -11.16 -17.28
C THR A 27 44.55 -11.66 -16.55
N ASP A 28 45.67 -11.79 -17.26
CA ASP A 28 46.95 -12.15 -16.67
C ASP A 28 47.62 -10.91 -16.06
N VAL A 29 47.78 -10.91 -14.74
CA VAL A 29 48.29 -9.79 -13.96
C VAL A 29 49.41 -10.28 -13.05
N ALA A 30 50.64 -9.84 -13.31
CA ALA A 30 51.83 -10.29 -12.58
C ALA A 30 51.80 -9.98 -11.07
N ASN A 31 51.22 -8.85 -10.67
CA ASN A 31 50.99 -8.51 -9.26
C ASN A 31 49.66 -7.73 -9.09
N PRO A 32 48.57 -8.41 -8.68
CA PRO A 32 47.24 -7.79 -8.56
C PRO A 32 47.12 -6.80 -7.39
N LEU A 33 48.11 -6.73 -6.48
CA LEU A 33 48.14 -5.75 -5.40
C LEU A 33 48.94 -4.48 -5.78
N ALA A 34 49.80 -4.56 -6.80
CA ALA A 34 50.61 -3.43 -7.26
C ALA A 34 49.96 -2.67 -8.43
N GLN A 35 49.29 -3.37 -9.35
CA GLN A 35 48.61 -2.76 -10.48
C GLN A 35 47.36 -3.54 -10.85
N TYR A 36 46.22 -2.85 -10.93
CA TYR A 36 44.98 -3.40 -11.45
C TYR A 36 44.76 -2.85 -12.87
N PRO A 37 44.97 -3.64 -13.94
CA PRO A 37 44.72 -3.17 -15.30
C PRO A 37 43.21 -2.93 -15.52
N ASP A 38 42.90 -1.93 -16.37
CA ASP A 38 41.57 -1.43 -16.77
C ASP A 38 40.46 -1.50 -15.69
N ARG A 39 40.11 -0.32 -15.15
CA ARG A 39 39.07 -0.16 -14.12
C ARG A 39 37.82 0.53 -14.64
N ASP A 40 37.69 0.74 -15.95
CA ASP A 40 36.54 1.46 -16.49
C ASP A 40 35.22 0.68 -16.31
N TRP A 41 35.28 -0.65 -16.20
CA TRP A 41 34.12 -1.48 -15.83
C TRP A 41 33.52 -1.09 -14.46
N GLU A 42 34.33 -0.58 -13.52
CA GLU A 42 33.84 -0.15 -12.21
C GLU A 42 32.89 1.05 -12.31
N ARG A 43 32.97 1.83 -13.40
CA ARG A 43 32.05 2.94 -13.66
C ARG A 43 30.60 2.45 -13.72
N VAL A 44 30.37 1.23 -14.20
CA VAL A 44 29.03 0.63 -14.27
C VAL A 44 28.45 0.48 -12.86
N TYR A 45 29.20 -0.11 -11.92
CA TYR A 45 28.72 -0.28 -10.54
C TYR A 45 28.60 1.04 -9.79
N ARG A 46 29.53 1.99 -10.02
CA ARG A 46 29.41 3.35 -9.47
C ARG A 46 28.16 4.04 -9.98
N ASP A 47 27.84 3.89 -11.26
CA ASP A 47 26.64 4.49 -11.84
C ASP A 47 25.35 3.82 -11.32
N ILE A 48 25.34 2.50 -11.12
CA ILE A 48 24.21 1.78 -10.49
C ILE A 48 23.94 2.33 -9.08
N PHE A 49 24.98 2.61 -8.29
CA PHE A 49 24.83 3.12 -6.93
C PHE A 49 24.57 4.64 -6.87
N LYS A 50 24.99 5.39 -7.88
CA LYS A 50 24.84 6.85 -7.99
C LYS A 50 23.37 7.25 -7.98
N THR A 51 23.08 8.38 -7.34
CA THR A 51 21.74 8.95 -7.19
C THR A 51 21.76 10.41 -7.60
N ASP A 52 20.70 10.90 -8.23
CA ASP A 52 20.57 12.31 -8.64
C ASP A 52 20.08 13.20 -7.48
N GLY A 53 19.39 12.60 -6.52
CA GLY A 53 18.87 13.30 -5.36
C GLY A 53 18.31 12.35 -4.31
N HIS A 54 17.87 12.93 -3.20
CA HIS A 54 17.21 12.19 -2.13
C HIS A 54 16.23 13.09 -1.37
N TYR A 55 15.27 12.48 -0.70
CA TYR A 55 14.38 13.16 0.23
C TYR A 55 14.09 12.27 1.44
N HIS A 56 13.69 12.89 2.54
CA HIS A 56 13.31 12.19 3.77
C HIS A 56 11.81 11.94 3.78
N PHE A 57 11.40 10.79 4.31
CA PHE A 57 9.99 10.46 4.53
C PHE A 57 9.86 9.57 5.78
N LEU A 58 8.68 9.59 6.38
CA LEU A 58 8.37 8.73 7.52
C LEU A 58 7.77 7.40 7.03
N CYS A 59 8.40 6.30 7.43
CA CYS A 59 7.81 4.97 7.27
C CYS A 59 6.90 4.70 8.47
N ALA A 60 5.61 4.92 8.27
CA ALA A 60 4.58 4.86 9.32
C ALA A 60 3.51 3.76 9.09
N PRO A 61 3.88 2.48 8.87
CA PRO A 61 2.93 1.39 9.04
C PRO A 61 2.64 1.19 10.54
N ASN A 62 1.67 0.33 10.86
CA ASN A 62 1.44 -0.09 12.25
C ASN A 62 2.56 -1.03 12.74
N ASP A 63 3.75 -0.49 12.96
CA ASP A 63 4.95 -1.21 13.43
C ASP A 63 5.58 -0.61 14.69
N THR A 64 4.93 0.41 15.27
CA THR A 64 5.36 1.21 16.43
C THR A 64 6.68 1.97 16.25
N HIS A 65 7.33 1.85 15.08
CA HIS A 65 8.69 2.32 14.92
C HIS A 65 8.82 3.71 14.33
N ASN A 66 7.90 4.09 13.42
CA ASN A 66 7.91 5.38 12.73
C ASN A 66 9.31 5.78 12.24
N CYS A 67 9.86 4.97 11.34
CA CYS A 67 11.24 5.14 10.90
C CYS A 67 11.41 6.40 10.03
N LEU A 68 12.36 7.30 10.36
CA LEU A 68 12.77 8.41 9.48
C LEU A 68 13.73 7.87 8.43
N LEU A 69 13.23 7.69 7.22
CA LEU A 69 13.96 7.06 6.12
C LEU A 69 14.31 8.06 5.04
N ARG A 70 15.30 7.69 4.22
CA ARG A 70 15.74 8.44 3.06
C ARG A 70 15.45 7.66 1.79
N ALA A 71 14.67 8.25 0.89
CA ALA A 71 14.45 7.75 -0.46
C ALA A 71 15.51 8.33 -1.40
N TYR A 72 16.22 7.46 -2.11
CA TYR A 72 17.26 7.85 -3.06
C TYR A 72 16.72 7.71 -4.47
N MET A 73 16.87 8.76 -5.28
CA MET A 73 16.27 8.88 -6.60
C MET A 73 17.32 8.90 -7.70
N LYS A 74 16.95 8.39 -8.87
CA LYS A 74 17.65 8.58 -10.14
C LYS A 74 16.62 8.64 -11.27
N ASN A 75 16.76 9.57 -12.20
CA ASN A 75 15.82 9.78 -13.30
C ASN A 75 14.35 9.90 -12.86
N GLY A 76 14.10 10.56 -11.72
CA GLY A 76 12.74 10.72 -11.17
C GLY A 76 12.12 9.45 -10.56
N VAL A 77 12.89 8.36 -10.42
CA VAL A 77 12.42 7.09 -9.83
C VAL A 77 13.16 6.82 -8.53
N VAL A 78 12.44 6.38 -7.50
CA VAL A 78 13.05 5.94 -6.25
C VAL A 78 13.73 4.59 -6.48
N LEU A 79 15.06 4.57 -6.41
CA LEU A 79 15.88 3.37 -6.59
C LEU A 79 15.91 2.51 -5.34
N ARG A 80 16.18 3.16 -4.20
CA ARG A 80 16.39 2.50 -2.91
C ARG A 80 15.92 3.37 -1.77
N ILE A 81 15.60 2.72 -0.67
CA ILE A 81 15.31 3.35 0.62
C ILE A 81 16.44 2.94 1.58
N GLY A 82 16.86 3.86 2.42
CA GLY A 82 17.83 3.58 3.46
C GLY A 82 17.58 4.42 4.71
N PRO A 83 18.39 4.19 5.75
CA PRO A 83 18.35 5.01 6.95
C PRO A 83 18.70 6.47 6.63
N SER A 84 18.13 7.40 7.39
CA SER A 84 18.45 8.82 7.29
C SER A 84 19.79 9.18 7.94
N PHE A 85 20.19 8.46 9.00
CA PHE A 85 21.27 8.87 9.92
C PHE A 85 21.06 10.28 10.48
N GLY A 86 19.79 10.70 10.59
CA GLY A 86 19.36 12.05 10.88
C GLY A 86 18.47 12.15 12.10
N TYR A 87 18.32 11.10 12.89
CA TYR A 87 17.41 11.11 14.03
C TYR A 87 17.75 12.20 15.04
N GLY A 88 19.04 12.36 15.37
CA GLY A 88 19.47 13.41 16.30
C GLY A 88 19.31 14.86 15.78
N LYS A 89 18.88 15.03 14.53
CA LYS A 89 18.54 16.34 13.95
C LYS A 89 17.03 16.58 13.88
N ALA A 90 16.22 15.55 14.15
CA ALA A 90 14.78 15.69 14.15
C ALA A 90 14.34 16.47 15.39
N LYS A 91 13.57 17.54 15.15
CA LYS A 91 12.97 18.36 16.19
C LYS A 91 11.46 18.31 16.09
N ASP A 92 10.77 18.27 17.22
CA ASP A 92 9.33 18.50 17.25
C ASP A 92 8.99 20.00 17.18
N LEU A 93 7.69 20.31 17.18
CA LEU A 93 7.18 21.68 17.13
C LEU A 93 7.59 22.54 18.35
N TYR A 94 7.97 21.90 19.46
CA TYR A 94 8.40 22.56 20.69
C TYR A 94 9.93 22.68 20.78
N GLY A 95 10.65 22.20 19.76
CA GLY A 95 12.11 22.24 19.72
C GLY A 95 12.80 21.10 20.48
N ASN A 96 12.06 20.11 20.97
CA ASN A 96 12.67 18.93 21.59
C ASN A 96 13.39 18.11 20.51
N GLU A 97 14.62 17.69 20.82
CA GLU A 97 15.46 16.94 19.89
C GLU A 97 15.52 15.46 20.28
N SER A 98 15.56 14.58 19.30
CA SER A 98 15.83 13.17 19.53
C SER A 98 17.33 12.91 19.78
N SER A 99 17.66 11.79 20.43
CA SER A 99 19.06 11.37 20.54
C SER A 99 19.57 10.74 19.24
N HIS A 100 20.85 10.95 18.91
CA HIS A 100 21.53 10.24 17.81
C HIS A 100 21.56 8.71 17.97
N ARG A 101 21.32 8.18 19.19
CA ARG A 101 21.28 6.74 19.46
C ARG A 101 20.21 5.99 18.66
N TRP A 102 19.19 6.71 18.17
CA TRP A 102 18.13 6.10 17.37
C TRP A 102 18.55 5.80 15.92
N ASP A 103 19.69 6.28 15.44
CA ASP A 103 20.22 5.87 14.15
C ASP A 103 20.76 4.41 14.20
N PRO A 104 20.61 3.60 13.13
CA PRO A 104 20.06 3.92 11.82
C PRO A 104 18.55 3.65 11.66
N ARG A 105 17.85 3.17 12.70
CA ARG A 105 16.44 2.71 12.70
C ARG A 105 15.85 2.42 11.32
N ILE A 106 15.83 1.14 10.94
CA ILE A 106 15.18 0.68 9.72
C ILE A 106 14.95 -0.82 9.83
N CYS A 107 13.80 -1.31 9.36
CA CYS A 107 13.52 -2.75 9.29
C CYS A 107 13.62 -3.25 7.84
N GLN A 108 13.69 -4.57 7.66
CA GLN A 108 13.70 -5.23 6.36
C GLN A 108 12.46 -4.89 5.50
N LYS A 109 11.32 -4.60 6.13
CA LYS A 109 10.10 -4.19 5.42
C LYS A 109 10.16 -2.75 4.93
N GLY A 110 10.79 -1.85 5.69
CA GLY A 110 11.03 -0.47 5.29
C GLY A 110 11.97 -0.38 4.08
N LEU A 111 13.03 -1.20 4.06
CA LEU A 111 13.93 -1.32 2.90
C LEU A 111 13.19 -1.78 1.63
N ALA A 112 12.25 -2.70 1.78
CA ALA A 112 11.50 -3.27 0.66
C ALA A 112 10.30 -2.41 0.19
N LEU A 113 10.05 -1.25 0.81
CA LEU A 113 8.85 -0.44 0.53
C LEU A 113 8.77 0.04 -0.93
N VAL A 114 9.92 0.20 -1.60
CA VAL A 114 10.00 0.50 -3.05
C VAL A 114 9.19 -0.52 -3.87
N ARG A 115 9.16 -1.80 -3.47
CA ARG A 115 8.37 -2.84 -4.15
C ARG A 115 6.87 -2.61 -4.02
N ARG A 116 6.38 -1.94 -2.98
CA ARG A 116 4.95 -1.59 -2.86
C ARG A 116 4.58 -0.42 -3.78
N VAL A 117 5.52 0.50 -4.02
CA VAL A 117 5.33 1.65 -4.91
C VAL A 117 5.30 1.24 -6.37
N TYR A 118 6.15 0.30 -6.79
CA TYR A 118 6.26 -0.09 -8.20
C TYR A 118 5.78 -1.51 -8.51
N GLY A 119 5.28 -2.23 -7.51
CA GLY A 119 4.81 -3.60 -7.64
C GLY A 119 3.51 -3.75 -8.43
N ASP A 120 3.27 -4.99 -8.84
CA ASP A 120 2.06 -5.47 -9.53
C ASP A 120 0.76 -5.20 -8.75
N ARG A 121 0.84 -5.22 -7.42
CA ARG A 121 -0.29 -5.03 -6.49
C ARG A 121 -0.66 -3.57 -6.22
N ARG A 122 0.04 -2.58 -6.79
CA ARG A 122 -0.30 -1.18 -6.56
C ARG A 122 -1.65 -0.83 -7.17
N VAL A 123 -2.57 -0.32 -6.33
CA VAL A 123 -3.81 0.30 -6.79
C VAL A 123 -3.46 1.62 -7.48
N LYS A 124 -3.83 1.77 -8.77
CA LYS A 124 -3.45 2.91 -9.61
C LYS A 124 -4.59 3.88 -9.91
N ALA A 125 -5.82 3.50 -9.59
CA ALA A 125 -7.02 4.26 -9.91
C ALA A 125 -8.12 3.91 -8.90
N PRO A 126 -9.12 4.77 -8.71
CA PRO A 126 -10.30 4.41 -7.94
C PRO A 126 -11.06 3.28 -8.66
N MET A 127 -11.48 2.30 -7.86
CA MET A 127 -12.16 1.10 -8.32
C MET A 127 -13.48 0.95 -7.55
N VAL A 128 -14.52 0.51 -8.24
CA VAL A 128 -15.81 0.17 -7.63
C VAL A 128 -16.19 -1.27 -8.01
N ARG A 129 -16.82 -2.00 -7.09
CA ARG A 129 -17.35 -3.34 -7.39
C ARG A 129 -18.56 -3.19 -8.29
N ARG A 130 -18.64 -3.97 -9.38
CA ARG A 130 -19.70 -3.86 -10.40
C ARG A 130 -21.10 -3.94 -9.79
N GLY A 131 -21.39 -4.96 -8.98
CA GLY A 131 -22.69 -5.14 -8.35
C GLY A 131 -23.05 -3.97 -7.42
N PHE A 132 -22.07 -3.39 -6.73
CA PHE A 132 -22.32 -2.19 -5.91
C PHE A 132 -22.68 -0.99 -6.78
N LYS A 133 -21.97 -0.79 -7.90
CA LYS A 133 -22.28 0.27 -8.86
C LYS A 133 -23.68 0.08 -9.45
N GLU A 134 -24.04 -1.14 -9.88
CA GLU A 134 -25.37 -1.47 -10.40
C GLU A 134 -26.48 -1.17 -9.38
N TRP A 135 -26.23 -1.40 -8.09
CA TRP A 135 -27.18 -1.06 -7.03
C TRP A 135 -27.38 0.45 -6.88
N VAL A 136 -26.31 1.24 -6.96
CA VAL A 136 -26.39 2.71 -6.93
C VAL A 136 -27.09 3.24 -8.18
N ASP A 137 -26.73 2.73 -9.36
CA ASP A 137 -27.33 3.14 -10.64
C ASP A 137 -28.83 2.77 -10.71
N ALA A 138 -29.25 1.68 -10.07
CA ALA A 138 -30.64 1.27 -9.96
C ALA A 138 -31.46 2.07 -8.92
N GLY A 139 -30.87 3.09 -8.27
CA GLY A 139 -31.56 3.92 -7.29
C GLY A 139 -31.75 3.25 -5.93
N PHE A 140 -30.79 2.43 -5.51
CA PHE A 140 -30.78 1.77 -4.19
C PHE A 140 -31.97 0.84 -3.91
N PRO A 141 -32.29 -0.13 -4.80
CA PRO A 141 -33.40 -1.04 -4.59
C PRO A 141 -33.21 -1.87 -3.30
N ARG A 142 -34.28 -1.99 -2.53
CA ARG A 142 -34.37 -2.70 -1.25
C ARG A 142 -35.73 -3.38 -1.12
N ASP A 143 -35.79 -4.45 -0.35
CA ASP A 143 -37.07 -5.02 0.07
C ASP A 143 -37.81 -4.03 0.99
N ALA A 144 -39.07 -3.73 0.67
CA ALA A 144 -39.90 -2.81 1.42
C ALA A 144 -40.17 -3.29 2.87
N LYS A 145 -40.14 -4.60 3.12
CA LYS A 145 -40.41 -5.19 4.43
C LYS A 145 -39.16 -5.22 5.31
N THR A 146 -38.03 -5.68 4.78
CA THR A 146 -36.80 -5.87 5.56
C THR A 146 -35.81 -4.70 5.44
N GLY A 147 -35.95 -3.84 4.42
CA GLY A 147 -34.95 -2.80 4.10
C GLY A 147 -33.64 -3.37 3.53
N GLN A 148 -33.56 -4.70 3.37
CA GLN A 148 -32.36 -5.37 2.90
C GLN A 148 -32.24 -5.23 1.38
N PRO A 149 -31.06 -4.83 0.86
CA PRO A 149 -30.84 -4.82 -0.57
C PRO A 149 -30.54 -6.24 -1.09
N ASP A 150 -30.86 -6.48 -2.36
CA ASP A 150 -30.69 -7.78 -2.99
C ASP A 150 -29.22 -8.23 -2.95
N SER A 151 -29.00 -9.45 -2.46
CA SER A 151 -27.66 -10.07 -2.32
C SER A 151 -26.87 -10.13 -3.63
N LYS A 152 -27.53 -10.11 -4.80
CA LYS A 152 -26.84 -10.11 -6.11
C LYS A 152 -25.87 -8.94 -6.28
N TYR A 153 -26.18 -7.80 -5.68
CA TYR A 153 -25.35 -6.59 -5.75
C TYR A 153 -24.13 -6.64 -4.80
N PHE A 154 -24.14 -7.52 -3.80
CA PHE A 154 -23.17 -7.54 -2.70
C PHE A 154 -22.28 -8.79 -2.68
N GLN A 155 -21.96 -9.36 -3.84
CA GLN A 155 -21.08 -10.53 -4.01
C GLN A 155 -19.59 -10.21 -3.76
N ARG A 156 -19.23 -9.80 -2.54
CA ARG A 156 -17.86 -9.44 -2.14
C ARG A 156 -16.88 -10.60 -2.38
N GLY A 157 -15.71 -10.29 -2.93
CA GLY A 157 -14.67 -11.27 -3.27
C GLY A 157 -14.92 -12.08 -4.55
N LYS A 158 -16.15 -12.07 -5.09
CA LYS A 158 -16.51 -12.74 -6.37
C LYS A 158 -16.75 -11.76 -7.51
N ASP A 159 -17.11 -10.53 -7.16
CA ASP A 159 -17.46 -9.49 -8.12
C ASP A 159 -16.23 -8.90 -8.84
N LYS A 160 -16.47 -8.31 -10.01
CA LYS A 160 -15.45 -7.64 -10.81
C LYS A 160 -15.27 -6.20 -10.35
N TRP A 161 -14.03 -5.71 -10.45
CA TRP A 161 -13.70 -4.30 -10.21
C TRP A 161 -13.80 -3.50 -11.51
N LEU A 162 -14.51 -2.38 -11.46
CA LEU A 162 -14.60 -1.40 -12.52
C LEU A 162 -13.72 -0.21 -12.16
N ARG A 163 -12.88 0.23 -13.10
CA ARG A 163 -12.14 1.48 -12.97
C ARG A 163 -13.08 2.64 -13.26
N VAL A 164 -13.12 3.63 -12.37
CA VAL A 164 -13.97 4.81 -12.50
C VAL A 164 -13.14 6.09 -12.38
N SER A 165 -13.78 7.25 -12.54
CA SER A 165 -13.15 8.53 -12.24
C SER A 165 -13.22 8.86 -10.74
N TRP A 166 -12.37 9.78 -10.27
CA TRP A 166 -12.45 10.30 -8.90
C TRP A 166 -13.80 10.98 -8.61
N ASN A 167 -14.33 11.75 -9.56
CA ASN A 167 -15.63 12.40 -9.42
C ASN A 167 -16.76 11.38 -9.28
N GLU A 168 -16.70 10.31 -10.05
CA GLU A 168 -17.70 9.25 -10.02
C GLU A 168 -17.65 8.47 -8.71
N VAL A 169 -16.46 8.05 -8.24
CA VAL A 169 -16.37 7.32 -6.96
C VAL A 169 -16.80 8.19 -5.79
N ASN A 170 -16.45 9.49 -5.79
CA ASN A 170 -16.87 10.41 -4.74
C ASN A 170 -18.39 10.59 -4.73
N LYS A 171 -19.01 10.74 -5.91
CA LYS A 171 -20.47 10.81 -6.05
C LYS A 171 -21.15 9.53 -5.55
N ILE A 172 -20.65 8.35 -5.96
CA ILE A 172 -21.18 7.05 -5.52
C ILE A 172 -21.09 6.92 -4.00
N THR A 173 -19.94 7.26 -3.40
CA THR A 173 -19.74 7.20 -1.95
C THR A 173 -20.70 8.14 -1.21
N ALA A 174 -20.84 9.39 -1.67
CA ALA A 174 -21.73 10.36 -1.05
C ALA A 174 -23.21 9.92 -1.12
N LEU A 175 -23.68 9.51 -2.30
CA LEU A 175 -25.05 9.05 -2.49
C LEU A 175 -25.34 7.78 -1.65
N ALA A 176 -24.39 6.85 -1.60
CA ALA A 176 -24.56 5.63 -0.81
C ALA A 176 -24.59 5.93 0.70
N ALA A 177 -23.71 6.82 1.18
CA ALA A 177 -23.71 7.24 2.58
C ALA A 177 -25.04 7.93 2.92
N GLU A 178 -25.46 8.92 2.13
CA GLU A 178 -26.74 9.60 2.34
C GLU A 178 -27.92 8.62 2.36
N ASN A 179 -28.01 7.72 1.37
CA ASN A 179 -29.08 6.73 1.28
C ASN A 179 -29.13 5.84 2.53
N ILE A 180 -28.00 5.32 2.98
CA ILE A 180 -27.92 4.43 4.15
C ILE A 180 -28.31 5.20 5.42
N ALA A 181 -27.76 6.40 5.61
CA ALA A 181 -28.07 7.25 6.76
C ALA A 181 -29.57 7.56 6.84
N GLN A 182 -30.20 7.92 5.72
CA GLN A 182 -31.64 8.19 5.67
C GLN A 182 -32.47 6.92 5.88
N THR A 183 -32.07 5.79 5.27
CA THR A 183 -32.82 4.52 5.34
C THR A 183 -32.94 3.99 6.77
N TYR A 184 -31.87 4.12 7.56
CA TYR A 184 -31.79 3.58 8.92
C TYR A 184 -32.00 4.63 10.02
N SER A 185 -32.55 5.80 9.69
CA SER A 185 -32.91 6.81 10.68
C SER A 185 -34.33 6.61 11.23
N GLY A 186 -34.49 6.90 12.53
CA GLY A 186 -35.76 6.87 13.25
C GLY A 186 -36.37 5.47 13.38
N LYS A 187 -37.66 5.45 13.77
CA LYS A 187 -38.41 4.20 14.07
C LYS A 187 -38.47 3.24 12.87
N LYS A 188 -38.51 3.78 11.64
CA LYS A 188 -38.52 2.97 10.42
C LYS A 188 -37.20 2.22 10.24
N GLY A 189 -36.08 2.89 10.49
CA GLY A 189 -34.75 2.28 10.46
C GLY A 189 -34.60 1.17 11.50
N GLU A 190 -35.06 1.43 12.73
CA GLU A 190 -35.10 0.43 13.80
C GLU A 190 -35.90 -0.83 13.38
N GLN A 191 -37.08 -0.65 12.77
CA GLN A 191 -37.89 -1.78 12.29
C GLN A 191 -37.16 -2.60 11.21
N TYR A 192 -36.45 -1.94 10.29
CA TYR A 192 -35.64 -2.64 9.30
C TYR A 192 -34.48 -3.41 9.92
N LEU A 193 -33.79 -2.84 10.90
CA LEU A 193 -32.70 -3.52 11.59
C LEU A 193 -33.19 -4.73 12.39
N LYS A 194 -34.34 -4.62 13.06
CA LYS A 194 -35.00 -5.76 13.73
C LYS A 194 -35.37 -6.85 12.72
N ALA A 195 -35.95 -6.48 11.58
CA ALA A 195 -36.29 -7.42 10.51
C ALA A 195 -35.07 -8.10 9.88
N GLN A 196 -33.91 -7.45 9.91
CA GLN A 196 -32.62 -8.01 9.46
C GLN A 196 -31.92 -8.86 10.52
N GLY A 197 -32.48 -8.99 11.72
CA GLY A 197 -31.94 -9.83 12.80
C GLY A 197 -30.80 -9.18 13.59
N TYR A 198 -30.69 -7.85 13.59
CA TYR A 198 -29.79 -7.15 14.50
C TYR A 198 -30.31 -7.24 15.95
N ASP A 199 -29.40 -7.45 16.88
CA ASP A 199 -29.67 -7.50 18.32
C ASP A 199 -30.24 -6.17 18.84
N GLU A 200 -31.16 -6.23 19.80
CA GLU A 200 -31.85 -5.06 20.34
C GLU A 200 -30.90 -4.03 20.96
N GLU A 201 -29.82 -4.47 21.62
CA GLU A 201 -28.82 -3.59 22.22
C GLU A 201 -28.05 -2.81 21.15
N MET A 202 -27.77 -3.44 20.00
CA MET A 202 -27.15 -2.77 18.86
C MET A 202 -28.05 -1.69 18.27
N ILE A 203 -29.35 -1.96 18.20
CA ILE A 203 -30.31 -1.02 17.63
C ILE A 203 -30.55 0.14 18.60
N HIS A 204 -30.64 -0.15 19.90
CA HIS A 204 -30.75 0.85 20.95
C HIS A 204 -29.54 1.80 20.96
N ALA A 205 -28.33 1.26 20.77
CA ALA A 205 -27.10 2.06 20.71
C ALA A 205 -27.11 3.11 19.60
N LEU A 206 -27.86 2.91 18.50
CA LEU A 206 -27.94 3.89 17.41
C LEU A 206 -28.65 5.19 17.80
N GLU A 207 -29.40 5.20 18.92
CA GLU A 207 -30.20 6.34 19.40
C GLU A 207 -31.11 6.94 18.30
N GLY A 208 -31.57 6.09 17.36
CA GLY A 208 -32.39 6.50 16.22
C GLY A 208 -31.65 7.23 15.10
N SER A 209 -30.33 7.35 15.17
CA SER A 209 -29.51 8.00 14.14
C SER A 209 -28.94 6.98 13.16
N GLY A 210 -29.35 7.07 11.89
CA GLY A 210 -28.82 6.20 10.84
C GLY A 210 -27.33 6.39 10.57
N LEU A 211 -26.74 7.53 10.95
CA LEU A 211 -25.29 7.77 10.85
C LEU A 211 -24.49 6.81 11.75
N GLN A 212 -25.06 6.37 12.87
CA GLN A 212 -24.39 5.42 13.75
C GLN A 212 -24.31 3.99 13.16
N THR A 213 -24.99 3.74 12.03
CA THR A 213 -24.85 2.45 11.32
C THR A 213 -23.54 2.32 10.55
N PHE A 214 -22.79 3.42 10.38
CA PHE A 214 -21.51 3.38 9.72
C PHE A 214 -20.42 2.80 10.60
N LYS A 215 -19.81 1.72 10.13
CA LYS A 215 -18.58 1.19 10.70
C LYS A 215 -17.38 1.85 10.05
N LEU A 216 -17.00 3.01 10.55
CA LEU A 216 -15.76 3.67 10.18
C LEU A 216 -14.67 3.23 11.14
N ARG A 217 -13.69 2.47 10.64
CA ARG A 217 -12.48 2.22 11.41
C ARG A 217 -11.63 3.48 11.32
N GLY A 218 -11.50 4.20 12.43
CA GLY A 218 -10.39 5.14 12.56
C GLY A 218 -9.10 4.38 12.32
N GLY A 219 -8.26 4.87 11.39
CA GLY A 219 -6.84 4.53 11.44
C GLY A 219 -6.33 4.79 12.86
N MET A 220 -5.28 4.09 13.31
CA MET A 220 -4.67 4.49 14.58
C MET A 220 -4.39 6.00 14.55
N ALA A 221 -4.48 6.66 15.71
CA ALA A 221 -4.12 8.05 15.89
C ALA A 221 -2.88 8.37 15.04
N VAL A 222 -3.02 9.38 14.19
CA VAL A 222 -2.20 9.62 13.01
C VAL A 222 -0.70 9.45 13.29
N PRO A 223 -0.05 8.38 12.82
CA PRO A 223 1.40 8.30 12.86
C PRO A 223 1.93 9.09 11.65
N GLY A 224 2.16 10.40 11.82
CA GLY A 224 2.97 11.20 10.87
C GLY A 224 2.24 12.17 9.93
N SER A 225 1.14 12.81 10.34
CA SER A 225 0.43 13.85 9.55
C SER A 225 1.28 15.08 9.22
N ASP A 226 2.43 15.28 9.85
CA ASP A 226 3.04 16.61 9.82
C ASP A 226 4.02 16.86 8.67
N GLN A 227 4.38 15.90 7.81
CA GLN A 227 5.18 16.22 6.62
C GLN A 227 5.23 15.10 5.56
N ALA A 228 4.97 15.50 4.29
CA ALA A 228 5.49 14.93 3.03
C ALA A 228 4.53 14.24 2.02
N PHE A 229 3.21 14.18 2.20
CA PHE A 229 2.28 13.81 1.12
C PHE A 229 1.12 14.81 1.00
N ARG A 230 1.41 16.02 0.50
CA ARG A 230 0.40 17.06 0.30
C ARG A 230 -0.31 17.03 -1.06
N ASP A 231 0.09 16.14 -1.98
CA ASP A 231 -0.39 16.15 -3.38
C ASP A 231 -1.00 14.82 -3.89
N VAL A 232 -1.36 13.90 -2.99
CA VAL A 232 -2.26 12.78 -3.35
C VAL A 232 -3.59 13.08 -2.69
N PRO A 233 -4.72 13.15 -3.42
CA PRO A 233 -6.02 13.17 -2.79
C PRO A 233 -6.11 11.92 -1.93
N LEU A 234 -5.99 12.08 -0.62
CA LEU A 234 -6.35 11.03 0.30
C LEU A 234 -7.79 10.69 -0.03
N CYS A 235 -8.01 9.43 -0.45
CA CYS A 235 -9.31 8.82 -0.39
C CYS A 235 -9.60 8.60 1.10
N GLU A 236 -9.92 9.68 1.80
CA GLU A 236 -10.31 9.67 3.21
C GLU A 236 -11.64 8.94 3.35
N PRO A 237 -11.74 7.94 4.24
CA PRO A 237 -12.99 7.69 4.92
C PRO A 237 -13.11 8.75 6.02
N ALA A 238 -13.61 9.94 5.65
CA ALA A 238 -13.97 11.06 6.52
C ALA A 238 -12.84 11.71 7.35
N GLY A 239 -12.11 12.66 6.76
CA GLY A 239 -11.45 13.75 7.48
C GLY A 239 -12.40 14.92 7.71
N LEU A 240 -13.47 14.66 8.45
CA LEU A 240 -14.11 15.73 9.22
C LEU A 240 -13.54 15.64 10.62
N ASP A 241 -13.27 16.79 11.24
CA ASP A 241 -12.90 16.99 12.65
C ASP A 241 -13.93 16.36 13.61
N GLY A 242 -14.00 15.03 13.61
CA GLY A 242 -14.95 14.19 14.31
C GLY A 242 -14.38 13.59 15.58
N CYS A 243 -13.19 14.02 16.01
CA CYS A 243 -12.64 13.60 17.31
C CYS A 243 -13.52 14.10 18.48
N GLU A 244 -14.37 15.11 18.24
CA GLU A 244 -15.37 15.57 19.21
C GLU A 244 -16.76 14.93 19.00
N ALA A 245 -17.17 14.68 17.75
CA ALA A 245 -18.45 14.05 17.44
C ALA A 245 -18.50 12.53 17.73
N ALA A 246 -17.33 11.87 17.80
CA ALA A 246 -17.21 10.45 18.12
C ALA A 246 -16.79 10.17 19.58
N ARG A 247 -17.08 11.09 20.52
CA ARG A 247 -17.10 10.75 21.95
C ARG A 247 -18.34 9.92 22.29
N GLY A 248 -18.44 8.73 21.69
CA GLY A 248 -19.30 7.68 22.22
C GLY A 248 -18.85 7.35 23.64
N ARG A 249 -19.81 7.17 24.56
CA ARG A 249 -19.53 6.83 25.96
C ARG A 249 -18.62 5.59 26.00
N SER A 250 -17.41 5.77 26.51
CA SER A 250 -16.45 4.69 26.75
C SER A 250 -17.08 3.65 27.68
N GLY A 251 -17.57 2.55 27.12
CA GLY A 251 -18.22 1.47 27.89
C GLY A 251 -19.37 0.75 27.17
N GLN A 252 -19.89 1.27 26.05
CA GLN A 252 -21.05 0.70 25.34
C GLN A 252 -20.70 0.13 23.95
N SER A 253 -19.57 -0.59 23.83
CA SER A 253 -19.22 -1.25 22.56
C SER A 253 -20.02 -2.53 22.39
N VAL A 254 -21.16 -2.44 21.69
CA VAL A 254 -21.93 -3.60 21.25
C VAL A 254 -21.30 -4.16 19.97
N GLY A 255 -20.67 -5.32 20.09
CA GLY A 255 -20.01 -5.98 18.97
C GLY A 255 -21.04 -6.53 17.98
N GLY A 256 -20.97 -6.11 16.72
CA GLY A 256 -21.90 -6.54 15.67
C GLY A 256 -21.28 -6.67 14.27
N PRO A 257 -21.94 -7.40 13.36
CA PRO A 257 -21.61 -7.41 11.94
C PRO A 257 -21.89 -6.00 11.37
N GLY A 258 -20.88 -5.14 11.45
CA GLY A 258 -20.97 -3.81 10.88
C GLY A 258 -21.25 -3.90 9.39
N MET A 259 -22.08 -2.98 8.91
CA MET A 259 -22.24 -2.66 7.51
C MET A 259 -20.93 -2.04 6.98
N GLY A 260 -19.87 -2.85 6.87
CA GLY A 260 -18.58 -2.38 6.37
C GLY A 260 -18.71 -2.15 4.88
N PHE A 261 -18.78 -0.91 4.43
CA PHE A 261 -18.82 -0.60 3.00
C PHE A 261 -17.52 0.10 2.63
N ILE A 262 -16.54 -0.72 2.22
CA ILE A 262 -15.47 -0.53 1.23
C ILE A 262 -14.69 -1.86 1.21
#